data_AF-A0A139DLV5-F1
#
_entry.id   AF-A0A139DLV5-F1
#
_cell.length_a   1.000
_cell.length_b   1.000
_cell.length_c   1.000
_cell.angle_alpha   90.00
_cell.angle_beta   90.00
_cell.angle_gamma   90.00
#
_symmetry.space_group_name_H-M   'P 1'
#
loop_
_entity.id
_entity.type
_entity.pdbx_description
1 polymer ?
#
loop_
_entity_poly.entity_id
_entity_poly.type
_entity_poly.pdbx_seq_one_letter_code
_entity_poly.pdbx_strand_id
1 'polypeptide(L)'
;MKAVSQVFSGQEILFDLSPFLSYDIQLIVHTWCSPRPLNWCSKVDGTILAEGQFLEAPGLPLFTLESESGRRVSDGIPEPVLNVARLMPAIDFELAQACAASNAAIELAETSSLLFILLVNYCKNQSLSLNEFEYLLSLKRIALLEKVGLPESKSLVKLMNRIELSPLLPWELEDVVQMLRHKEFVKLLRHHPNIHLNHLRLLRLHPQPLWPGMLSLVDSHSSALDIGWICRMTRDTLAMTNGNAQPLSRVNSQPALQQLHDRLVREFNSGVREDQAKILLQKHGKYPSPPVPTLDGIEPITSWLELLEEGAIMRHCVGSYDRQVAEGEVFIYRMVYPERLTVSLIYRNNRWMVGEARRRRNGNPSPKVMEFIRRWVERD
;
A
#
# COMPACT_ATOMS: atom_id res chain seq x y z
N MET A 1 -15.62 -20.71 -2.37
CA MET A 1 -15.35 -22.15 -2.68
C MET A 1 -16.68 -22.86 -2.49
N LYS A 2 -17.18 -23.65 -3.45
CA LYS A 2 -18.47 -24.33 -3.28
C LYS A 2 -18.23 -25.63 -2.51
N ALA A 3 -18.49 -25.63 -1.21
CA ALA A 3 -18.36 -26.81 -0.37
C ALA A 3 -19.69 -27.56 -0.28
N VAL A 4 -19.62 -28.90 -0.20
CA VAL A 4 -20.80 -29.78 -0.09
C VAL A 4 -21.50 -29.47 1.25
N SER A 5 -22.83 -29.53 1.39
CA SER A 5 -23.45 -29.06 2.66
C SER A 5 -24.72 -29.80 3.05
N GLN A 6 -24.87 -30.10 4.35
CA GLN A 6 -26.13 -30.56 4.94
C GLN A 6 -26.56 -29.63 6.09
N VAL A 7 -27.79 -29.14 6.05
CA VAL A 7 -28.33 -28.22 7.05
C VAL A 7 -28.74 -28.99 8.29
N PHE A 8 -28.17 -28.66 9.44
CA PHE A 8 -28.76 -28.99 10.74
C PHE A 8 -29.41 -27.72 11.34
N SER A 9 -30.69 -27.84 11.70
CA SER A 9 -31.51 -26.93 12.52
C SER A 9 -31.69 -25.44 12.12
N GLY A 10 -31.06 -24.94 11.04
CA GLY A 10 -31.17 -23.54 10.61
C GLY A 10 -30.31 -22.55 11.40
N GLN A 11 -29.64 -23.01 12.46
CA GLN A 11 -28.71 -22.25 13.29
C GLN A 11 -27.24 -22.51 12.95
N GLU A 12 -26.97 -23.54 12.15
CA GLU A 12 -25.62 -23.96 11.73
C GLU A 12 -25.58 -24.17 10.23
N ILE A 13 -24.41 -23.97 9.63
CA ILE A 13 -24.10 -24.29 8.24
C ILE A 13 -22.93 -25.27 8.24
N LEU A 14 -23.13 -26.41 7.59
CA LEU A 14 -22.10 -27.42 7.38
C LEU A 14 -21.47 -27.23 6.00
N PHE A 15 -20.14 -27.19 5.97
CA PHE A 15 -19.31 -27.16 4.77
C PHE A 15 -18.45 -28.42 4.75
N ASP A 16 -18.77 -29.35 3.87
CA ASP A 16 -17.96 -30.50 3.55
C ASP A 16 -16.85 -30.07 2.56
N LEU A 17 -15.64 -30.08 3.12
CA LEU A 17 -14.40 -29.68 2.46
C LEU A 17 -13.65 -30.89 1.89
N SER A 18 -14.17 -32.10 2.08
CA SER A 18 -13.55 -33.35 1.62
C SER A 18 -13.22 -33.38 0.12
N PRO A 19 -14.08 -32.85 -0.78
CA PRO A 19 -13.77 -32.77 -2.21
C PRO A 19 -12.50 -31.95 -2.53
N PHE A 20 -12.06 -31.08 -1.63
CA PHE A 20 -10.89 -30.22 -1.83
C PHE A 20 -9.64 -30.72 -1.11
N LEU A 21 -9.80 -31.50 -0.04
CA LEU A 21 -8.71 -31.86 0.86
C LEU A 21 -8.30 -33.34 0.80
N SER A 22 -8.98 -34.16 0.00
CA SER A 22 -8.67 -35.60 -0.19
C SER A 22 -8.74 -36.45 1.10
N TYR A 23 -9.40 -35.97 2.14
CA TYR A 23 -9.78 -36.70 3.36
C TYR A 23 -11.13 -36.20 3.87
N ASP A 24 -11.84 -36.97 4.69
CA ASP A 24 -13.15 -36.58 5.24
C ASP A 24 -12.99 -35.42 6.22
N ILE A 25 -13.49 -34.24 5.85
CA ILE A 25 -13.46 -33.06 6.72
C ILE A 25 -14.68 -32.18 6.49
N GLN A 26 -15.35 -31.89 7.59
CA GLN A 26 -16.52 -31.03 7.64
C GLN A 26 -16.25 -29.86 8.57
N LEU A 27 -16.52 -28.64 8.10
CA LEU A 27 -16.52 -27.42 8.88
C LEU A 27 -17.96 -27.04 9.21
N ILE A 28 -18.28 -26.90 10.48
CA ILE A 28 -19.59 -26.43 10.94
C ILE A 28 -19.40 -25.00 11.45
N VAL A 29 -20.18 -24.06 10.94
CA VAL A 29 -20.18 -22.66 11.36
C VAL A 29 -21.57 -22.25 11.80
N HIS A 30 -21.66 -21.64 12.97
CA HIS A 30 -22.88 -21.10 13.53
C HIS A 30 -23.30 -19.83 12.80
N THR A 31 -24.59 -19.71 12.46
CA THR A 31 -25.13 -18.51 11.80
C THR A 31 -25.19 -17.33 12.77
N TRP A 32 -25.39 -16.13 12.20
CA TRP A 32 -25.56 -14.90 12.98
C TRP A 32 -26.67 -14.99 14.04
N CYS A 33 -27.74 -15.74 13.74
CA CYS A 33 -28.89 -15.88 14.63
C CYS A 33 -28.77 -17.01 15.66
N SER A 34 -27.63 -17.72 15.71
CA SER A 34 -27.44 -18.79 16.69
C SER A 34 -27.16 -18.23 18.10
N PRO A 35 -27.31 -19.03 19.17
CA PRO A 35 -26.92 -18.63 20.52
C PRO A 35 -25.42 -18.32 20.70
N ARG A 36 -24.57 -18.82 19.79
CA ARG A 36 -23.12 -18.57 19.74
C ARG A 36 -22.73 -18.21 18.31
N PRO A 37 -23.04 -16.99 17.85
CA PRO A 37 -22.86 -16.66 16.44
C PRO A 37 -21.41 -16.76 16.01
N LEU A 38 -21.18 -17.29 14.80
CA LEU A 38 -19.84 -17.46 14.21
C LEU A 38 -18.87 -18.32 15.03
N ASN A 39 -19.36 -19.09 16.00
CA ASN A 39 -18.59 -20.22 16.50
C ASN A 39 -18.45 -21.28 15.41
N TRP A 40 -17.33 -21.99 15.41
CA TRP A 40 -17.10 -23.05 14.43
C TRP A 40 -16.38 -24.23 15.06
N CYS A 41 -16.59 -25.40 14.46
CA CYS A 41 -15.79 -26.59 14.71
C CYS A 41 -15.56 -27.36 13.41
N SER A 42 -14.46 -28.10 13.36
CA SER A 42 -14.16 -29.04 12.29
C SER A 42 -14.31 -30.47 12.79
N LYS A 43 -14.82 -31.36 11.93
CA LYS A 43 -14.98 -32.78 12.20
C LYS A 43 -14.29 -33.61 11.12
N VAL A 44 -13.70 -34.73 11.55
CA VAL A 44 -13.16 -35.80 10.69
C VAL A 44 -13.77 -37.11 11.17
N ASP A 45 -14.39 -37.88 10.28
CA ASP A 45 -15.08 -39.13 10.60
C ASP A 45 -16.10 -38.96 11.75
N GLY A 46 -16.78 -37.82 11.80
CA GLY A 46 -17.76 -37.46 12.84
C GLY A 46 -17.16 -37.03 14.20
N THR A 47 -15.84 -37.07 14.37
CA THR A 47 -15.15 -36.65 15.60
C THR A 47 -14.67 -35.20 15.48
N ILE A 48 -14.84 -34.39 16.53
CA ILE A 48 -14.35 -33.01 16.54
C ILE A 48 -12.81 -33.01 16.51
N LEU A 49 -12.24 -32.42 15.46
CA LEU A 49 -10.80 -32.26 15.30
C LEU A 49 -10.31 -30.95 15.93
N ALA A 50 -11.04 -29.86 15.70
CA ALA A 50 -10.73 -28.54 16.24
C ALA A 50 -12.00 -27.72 16.43
N GLU A 51 -11.98 -26.80 17.39
CA GLU A 51 -13.03 -25.81 17.62
C GLU A 51 -12.38 -24.43 17.76
N GLY A 52 -13.04 -23.41 17.20
CA GLY A 52 -12.55 -22.05 17.26
C GLY A 52 -12.86 -21.37 18.59
N GLN A 53 -11.87 -20.69 19.16
CA GLN A 53 -12.07 -19.78 20.27
C GLN A 53 -12.54 -18.39 19.79
N PHE A 54 -12.72 -17.48 20.74
CA PHE A 54 -13.04 -16.09 20.44
C PHE A 54 -11.90 -15.41 19.66
N LEU A 55 -12.23 -14.71 18.58
CA LEU A 55 -11.34 -14.12 17.58
C LEU A 55 -10.40 -15.11 16.88
N GLU A 56 -10.88 -16.35 16.71
CA GLU A 56 -10.18 -17.38 15.96
C GLU A 56 -11.01 -17.79 14.74
N ALA A 57 -10.53 -17.45 13.54
CA ALA A 57 -11.19 -17.81 12.30
C ALA A 57 -10.90 -19.27 11.89
N PRO A 58 -11.81 -19.94 11.15
CA PRO A 58 -11.60 -21.30 10.62
C PRO A 58 -10.55 -21.38 9.49
N GLY A 59 -9.75 -20.34 9.28
CA GLY A 59 -8.78 -20.25 8.17
C GLY A 59 -9.41 -19.98 6.79
N LEU A 60 -10.72 -19.67 6.74
CA LEU A 60 -11.45 -19.37 5.51
C LEU A 60 -12.14 -18.00 5.61
N PRO A 61 -12.04 -17.12 4.59
CA PRO A 61 -12.66 -15.79 4.64
C PRO A 61 -14.18 -15.86 4.72
N LEU A 62 -14.77 -14.96 5.51
CA LEU A 62 -16.21 -14.88 5.78
C LEU A 62 -17.07 -14.90 4.50
N PHE A 63 -16.63 -14.18 3.47
CA PHE A 63 -17.38 -14.01 2.22
C PHE A 63 -17.18 -15.15 1.21
N THR A 64 -16.31 -16.11 1.49
CA THR A 64 -15.97 -17.19 0.54
C THR A 64 -16.71 -18.49 0.80
N LEU A 65 -17.29 -18.64 1.99
CA LEU A 65 -17.99 -19.83 2.45
C LEU A 65 -19.43 -19.83 1.95
N GLU A 66 -19.72 -20.69 0.98
CA GLU A 66 -21.05 -20.91 0.41
C GLU A 66 -21.35 -22.40 0.37
N SER A 67 -22.52 -22.75 0.93
CA SER A 67 -23.08 -24.10 0.95
C SER A 67 -23.67 -24.46 -0.43
N GLU A 68 -23.95 -25.74 -0.69
CA GLU A 68 -24.56 -26.17 -1.96
C GLU A 68 -25.94 -25.55 -2.18
N SER A 69 -26.66 -25.31 -1.09
CA SER A 69 -27.96 -24.63 -1.12
C SER A 69 -27.86 -23.12 -1.39
N GLY A 70 -26.64 -22.59 -1.61
CA GLY A 70 -26.38 -21.17 -1.84
C GLY A 70 -26.35 -20.32 -0.58
N ARG A 71 -26.56 -20.90 0.61
CA ARG A 71 -26.45 -20.18 1.89
C ARG A 71 -24.99 -19.87 2.21
N ARG A 72 -24.73 -18.65 2.67
CA ARG A 72 -23.41 -18.16 3.06
C ARG A 72 -23.33 -17.92 4.56
N VAL A 73 -22.12 -17.96 5.11
CA VAL A 73 -21.90 -17.54 6.52
C VAL A 73 -22.28 -16.07 6.73
N SER A 74 -22.11 -15.24 5.70
CA SER A 74 -22.48 -13.83 5.72
C SER A 74 -23.99 -13.57 5.76
N ASP A 75 -24.83 -14.59 5.55
CA ASP A 75 -26.28 -14.41 5.52
C ASP A 75 -26.82 -14.05 6.91
N GLY A 76 -27.66 -13.00 6.96
CA GLY A 76 -28.26 -12.51 8.20
C GLY A 76 -27.34 -11.63 9.05
N ILE A 77 -26.06 -11.47 8.68
CA ILE A 77 -25.17 -10.50 9.32
C ILE A 77 -25.64 -9.07 8.96
N PRO A 78 -25.76 -8.15 9.94
CA PRO A 78 -26.15 -6.77 9.68
C PRO A 78 -25.20 -6.07 8.72
N GLU A 79 -25.74 -5.24 7.81
CA GLU A 79 -24.95 -4.53 6.81
C GLU A 79 -23.81 -3.66 7.40
N PRO A 80 -23.96 -2.99 8.56
CA PRO A 80 -22.86 -2.26 9.18
C PRO A 80 -21.66 -3.16 9.54
N VAL A 81 -21.92 -4.40 9.97
CA VAL A 81 -20.89 -5.40 10.28
C VAL A 81 -20.23 -5.90 9.00
N LEU A 82 -21.03 -6.17 7.96
CA LEU A 82 -20.50 -6.57 6.66
C LEU A 82 -19.61 -5.47 6.04
N ASN A 83 -19.99 -4.20 6.19
CA ASN A 83 -19.21 -3.07 5.70
C ASN A 83 -17.80 -3.04 6.32
N VAL A 84 -17.68 -3.21 7.64
CA VAL A 84 -16.36 -3.22 8.28
C VAL A 84 -15.56 -4.49 7.97
N ALA A 85 -16.23 -5.64 7.87
CA ALA A 85 -15.58 -6.89 7.50
C ALA A 85 -14.97 -6.83 6.09
N ARG A 86 -15.65 -6.19 5.12
CA ARG A 86 -15.12 -5.97 3.76
C ARG A 86 -13.88 -5.08 3.72
N LEU A 87 -13.71 -4.21 4.71
CA LEU A 87 -12.54 -3.32 4.78
C LEU A 87 -11.26 -4.06 5.17
N MET A 88 -11.34 -5.24 5.77
CA MET A 88 -10.16 -6.01 6.17
C MET A 88 -10.38 -7.51 5.97
N PRO A 89 -10.35 -8.01 4.72
CA PRO A 89 -10.64 -9.41 4.39
C PRO A 89 -9.78 -10.44 5.13
N ALA A 90 -8.59 -10.06 5.58
CA ALA A 90 -7.68 -10.97 6.28
C ALA A 90 -8.10 -11.29 7.73
N ILE A 91 -9.01 -10.51 8.31
CA ILE A 91 -9.60 -10.75 9.63
C ILE A 91 -11.12 -10.52 9.62
N ASP A 92 -11.77 -10.75 8.47
CA ASP A 92 -13.19 -10.45 8.26
C ASP A 92 -14.11 -11.25 9.18
N PHE A 93 -13.76 -12.51 9.42
CA PHE A 93 -14.45 -13.42 10.33
C PHE A 93 -14.35 -12.94 11.79
N GLU A 94 -13.14 -12.58 12.24
CA GLU A 94 -12.89 -12.08 13.59
C GLU A 94 -13.59 -10.74 13.84
N LEU A 95 -13.63 -9.84 12.84
CA LEU A 95 -14.38 -8.59 12.91
C LEU A 95 -15.89 -8.85 13.08
N ALA A 96 -16.44 -9.80 12.33
CA ALA A 96 -17.84 -10.17 12.46
C ALA A 96 -18.12 -10.87 13.81
N GLN A 97 -17.23 -11.74 14.28
CA GLN A 97 -17.35 -12.43 15.57
C GLN A 97 -17.31 -11.43 16.75
N ALA A 98 -16.41 -10.42 16.68
CA ALA A 98 -16.35 -9.33 17.65
C ALA A 98 -17.68 -8.56 17.73
N CYS A 99 -18.27 -8.22 16.56
CA CYS A 99 -19.57 -7.56 16.49
C CYS A 99 -20.72 -8.44 16.99
N ALA A 100 -20.69 -9.74 16.70
CA ALA A 100 -21.70 -10.68 17.19
C ALA A 100 -21.71 -10.80 18.72
N ALA A 101 -20.53 -10.65 19.34
CA ALA A 101 -20.38 -10.78 20.78
C ALA A 101 -20.85 -9.56 21.57
N SER A 102 -20.93 -8.36 20.96
CA SER A 102 -21.26 -7.14 21.70
C SER A 102 -21.87 -6.03 20.85
N ASN A 103 -22.97 -5.44 21.33
CA ASN A 103 -23.54 -4.23 20.72
C ASN A 103 -22.57 -3.03 20.77
N ALA A 104 -21.70 -2.96 21.79
CA ALA A 104 -20.68 -1.92 21.87
C ALA A 104 -19.60 -2.07 20.78
N ALA A 105 -19.32 -3.31 20.35
CA ALA A 105 -18.45 -3.57 19.20
C ALA A 105 -19.11 -3.08 17.90
N ILE A 106 -20.40 -3.34 17.70
CA ILE A 106 -21.16 -2.82 16.55
C ILE A 106 -21.13 -1.28 16.52
N GLU A 107 -21.40 -0.62 17.65
CA GLU A 107 -21.34 0.85 17.73
C GLU A 107 -19.93 1.38 17.40
N LEU A 108 -18.88 0.73 17.89
CA LEU A 108 -17.50 1.13 17.60
C LEU A 108 -17.15 0.92 16.13
N ALA A 109 -17.59 -0.19 15.53
CA ALA A 109 -17.42 -0.49 14.11
C ALA A 109 -18.10 0.57 13.22
N GLU A 110 -19.29 1.02 13.59
CA GLU A 110 -20.04 2.03 12.84
C GLU A 110 -19.45 3.44 12.97
N THR A 111 -19.08 3.83 14.18
CA THR A 111 -18.69 5.21 14.48
C THR A 111 -17.19 5.46 14.41
N SER A 112 -16.38 4.40 14.35
CA SER A 112 -14.91 4.46 14.36
C SER A 112 -14.30 3.19 13.76
N SER A 113 -14.67 2.85 12.52
CA SER A 113 -14.28 1.59 11.87
C SER A 113 -12.77 1.31 11.90
N LEU A 114 -11.93 2.34 11.72
CA LEU A 114 -10.47 2.16 11.80
C LEU A 114 -10.01 1.76 13.20
N LEU A 115 -10.55 2.40 14.24
CA LEU A 115 -10.20 2.06 15.63
C LEU A 115 -10.70 0.67 15.99
N PHE A 116 -11.89 0.30 15.52
CA PHE A 116 -12.44 -1.05 15.69
C PHE A 116 -11.54 -2.11 15.04
N ILE A 117 -11.13 -1.93 13.78
CA ILE A 117 -10.25 -2.86 13.07
C ILE A 117 -8.92 -3.02 13.81
N LEU A 118 -8.31 -1.91 14.25
CA LEU A 118 -7.07 -1.95 15.01
C LEU A 118 -7.23 -2.65 16.37
N LEU A 119 -8.36 -2.43 17.06
CA LEU A 119 -8.66 -3.07 18.34
C LEU A 119 -8.82 -4.57 18.18
N VAL A 120 -9.60 -5.03 17.19
CA VAL A 120 -9.79 -6.46 16.94
C VAL A 120 -8.48 -7.13 16.55
N ASN A 121 -7.67 -6.50 15.68
CA ASN A 121 -6.34 -6.99 15.33
C ASN A 121 -5.42 -7.10 16.57
N TYR A 122 -5.45 -6.10 17.46
CA TYR A 122 -4.73 -6.16 18.73
C TYR A 122 -5.21 -7.33 19.61
N CYS A 123 -6.52 -7.49 19.80
CA CYS A 123 -7.08 -8.54 20.64
C CYS A 123 -6.78 -9.94 20.11
N LYS A 124 -6.89 -10.14 18.80
CA LYS A 124 -6.51 -11.37 18.11
C LYS A 124 -5.04 -11.71 18.35
N ASN A 125 -4.14 -10.75 18.14
CA ASN A 125 -2.70 -10.96 18.29
C ASN A 125 -2.26 -11.19 19.75
N GLN A 126 -3.07 -10.77 20.73
CA GLN A 126 -2.86 -11.04 22.15
C GLN A 126 -3.67 -12.24 22.66
N SER A 127 -4.42 -12.92 21.79
CA SER A 127 -5.29 -14.04 22.13
C SER A 127 -6.22 -13.75 23.32
N LEU A 128 -6.82 -12.56 23.33
CA LEU A 128 -7.70 -12.15 24.43
C LEU A 128 -9.01 -12.95 24.45
N SER A 129 -9.47 -13.23 25.66
CA SER A 129 -10.79 -13.81 25.91
C SER A 129 -11.93 -12.81 25.65
N LEU A 130 -13.16 -13.31 25.55
CA LEU A 130 -14.37 -12.49 25.41
C LEU A 130 -14.50 -11.47 26.55
N ASN A 131 -14.26 -11.89 27.81
CA ASN A 131 -14.35 -10.99 28.97
C ASN A 131 -13.34 -9.85 28.92
N GLU A 132 -12.11 -10.12 28.45
CA GLU A 132 -11.08 -9.09 28.28
C GLU A 132 -11.44 -8.12 27.14
N PHE A 133 -12.02 -8.62 26.05
CA PHE A 133 -12.50 -7.78 24.97
C PHE A 133 -13.67 -6.88 25.41
N GLU A 134 -14.65 -7.42 26.15
CA GLU A 134 -15.75 -6.64 26.73
C GLU A 134 -15.23 -5.57 27.70
N TYR A 135 -14.23 -5.91 28.51
CA TYR A 135 -13.56 -4.93 29.36
C TYR A 135 -12.94 -3.80 28.53
N LEU A 136 -12.24 -4.11 27.43
CA LEU A 136 -11.69 -3.08 26.54
C LEU A 136 -12.79 -2.19 25.94
N LEU A 137 -13.90 -2.76 25.48
CA LEU A 137 -15.03 -1.99 24.95
C LEU A 137 -15.67 -1.05 25.98
N SER A 138 -15.55 -1.35 27.27
CA SER A 138 -16.01 -0.46 28.35
C SER A 138 -15.12 0.78 28.54
N LEU A 139 -13.89 0.76 28.02
CA LEU A 139 -12.96 1.88 28.12
C LEU A 139 -13.35 3.04 27.22
N LYS A 140 -12.88 4.24 27.59
CA LYS A 140 -13.01 5.41 26.72
C LYS A 140 -12.16 5.20 25.46
N ARG A 141 -12.64 5.65 24.29
CA ARG A 141 -11.92 5.55 23.00
C ARG A 141 -10.50 6.11 23.01
N ILE A 142 -10.23 7.11 23.87
CA ILE A 142 -8.88 7.66 24.04
C ILE A 142 -7.92 6.61 24.63
N ALA A 143 -8.37 5.83 25.61
CA ALA A 143 -7.58 4.77 26.24
C ALA A 143 -7.39 3.58 25.28
N LEU A 144 -8.36 3.33 24.40
CA LEU A 144 -8.21 2.33 23.33
C LEU A 144 -7.06 2.69 22.37
N LEU A 145 -6.81 3.97 22.12
CA LEU A 145 -5.69 4.40 21.28
C LEU A 145 -4.37 3.86 21.84
N GLU A 146 -4.13 3.99 23.15
CA GLU A 146 -2.90 3.49 23.77
C GLU A 146 -2.72 1.98 23.55
N LYS A 147 -3.79 1.20 23.70
CA LYS A 147 -3.77 -0.26 23.50
C LYS A 147 -3.38 -0.65 22.08
N VAL A 148 -3.89 0.07 21.08
CA VAL A 148 -3.51 -0.15 19.68
C VAL A 148 -2.20 0.58 19.29
N GLY A 149 -1.48 1.11 20.27
CA GLY A 149 -0.19 1.75 20.10
C GLY A 149 -0.24 3.19 19.61
N LEU A 150 -1.38 3.86 19.64
CA LEU A 150 -1.54 5.26 19.22
C LEU A 150 -1.51 6.23 20.41
N PRO A 151 -1.08 7.50 20.22
CA PRO A 151 -1.11 8.49 21.29
C PRO A 151 -2.53 8.78 21.80
N GLU A 152 -2.70 8.82 23.12
CA GLU A 152 -3.97 9.16 23.76
C GLU A 152 -4.42 10.60 23.43
N SER A 153 -5.26 10.77 22.41
CA SER A 153 -5.69 12.08 21.96
C SER A 153 -7.12 12.11 21.43
N LYS A 154 -7.96 12.96 22.04
CA LYS A 154 -9.30 13.29 21.50
C LYS A 154 -9.25 13.74 20.04
N SER A 155 -8.22 14.51 19.68
CA SER A 155 -8.05 15.00 18.32
C SER A 155 -7.70 13.89 17.33
N LEU A 156 -6.96 12.87 17.78
CA LEU A 156 -6.64 11.70 16.97
C LEU A 156 -7.86 10.80 16.77
N VAL A 157 -8.68 10.57 17.81
CA VAL A 157 -9.96 9.87 17.66
C VAL A 157 -10.83 10.56 16.59
N LYS A 158 -10.98 11.90 16.69
CA LYS A 158 -11.75 12.67 15.69
C LYS A 158 -11.14 12.58 14.29
N LEU A 159 -9.81 12.57 14.19
CA LEU A 159 -9.11 12.42 12.91
C LEU A 159 -9.41 11.03 12.31
N MET A 160 -9.22 9.96 13.07
CA MET A 160 -9.46 8.58 12.62
C MET A 160 -10.89 8.36 12.13
N ASN A 161 -11.89 8.94 12.83
CA ASN A 161 -13.29 8.85 12.41
C ASN A 161 -13.60 9.56 11.08
N ARG A 162 -12.71 10.46 10.63
CA ARG A 162 -12.85 11.16 9.35
C ARG A 162 -12.13 10.47 8.21
N ILE A 163 -11.33 9.44 8.49
CA ILE A 163 -10.59 8.70 7.46
C ILE A 163 -11.55 7.75 6.77
N GLU A 164 -11.91 8.06 5.53
CA GLU A 164 -12.57 7.12 4.63
C GLU A 164 -11.64 5.96 4.32
N LEU A 165 -12.09 4.77 4.64
CA LEU A 165 -11.34 3.53 4.46
C LEU A 165 -11.64 2.92 3.10
N SER A 166 -10.61 2.33 2.51
CA SER A 166 -10.71 1.33 1.44
C SER A 166 -10.18 0.00 1.99
N PRO A 167 -10.37 -1.13 1.29
CA PRO A 167 -9.83 -2.41 1.74
C PRO A 167 -8.34 -2.31 2.10
N LEU A 168 -8.03 -2.79 3.31
CA LEU A 168 -6.72 -2.81 3.95
C LEU A 168 -6.10 -4.19 3.78
N LEU A 169 -4.78 -4.19 3.61
CA LEU A 169 -3.96 -5.40 3.67
C LEU A 169 -3.36 -5.55 5.09
N PRO A 170 -3.01 -6.78 5.54
CA PRO A 170 -2.47 -7.03 6.88
C PRO A 170 -1.34 -6.09 7.30
N TRP A 171 -0.36 -5.90 6.41
CA TRP A 171 0.79 -5.03 6.68
C TRP A 171 0.44 -3.54 6.74
N GLU A 172 -0.68 -3.12 6.10
CA GLU A 172 -1.08 -1.71 6.12
C GLU A 172 -1.57 -1.25 7.49
N LEU A 173 -2.00 -2.15 8.38
CA LEU A 173 -2.40 -1.77 9.73
C LEU A 173 -1.22 -1.21 10.53
N GLU A 174 -0.06 -1.85 10.43
CA GLU A 174 1.16 -1.36 11.06
C GLU A 174 1.59 -0.02 10.46
N ASP A 175 1.52 0.11 9.14
CA ASP A 175 1.82 1.37 8.44
C ASP A 175 0.89 2.50 8.90
N VAL A 176 -0.41 2.25 9.02
CA VAL A 176 -1.39 3.21 9.52
C VAL A 176 -1.05 3.66 10.93
N VAL A 177 -0.74 2.72 11.83
CA VAL A 177 -0.34 3.04 13.21
C VAL A 177 0.92 3.90 13.22
N GLN A 178 1.94 3.54 12.43
CA GLN A 178 3.16 4.33 12.30
C GLN A 178 2.86 5.76 11.81
N MET A 179 2.09 5.91 10.73
CA MET A 179 1.75 7.23 10.17
C MET A 179 1.01 8.11 11.17
N LEU A 180 0.05 7.55 11.91
CA LEU A 180 -0.75 8.28 12.89
C LEU A 180 0.01 8.61 14.19
N ARG A 181 1.17 7.98 14.45
CA ARG A 181 2.09 8.38 15.54
C ARG A 181 2.88 9.65 15.20
N HIS A 182 3.14 9.91 13.92
CA HIS A 182 3.96 11.05 13.51
C HIS A 182 3.18 12.37 13.61
N LYS A 183 3.62 13.25 14.53
CA LYS A 183 2.97 14.54 14.81
C LYS A 183 2.83 15.44 13.56
N GLU A 184 3.85 15.47 12.70
CA GLU A 184 3.83 16.28 11.47
C GLU A 184 2.76 15.78 10.47
N PHE A 185 2.61 14.47 10.32
CA PHE A 185 1.56 13.87 9.48
C PHE A 185 0.16 14.16 10.03
N VAL A 186 -0.05 13.95 11.33
CA VAL A 186 -1.32 14.25 12.00
C VAL A 186 -1.67 15.73 11.87
N LYS A 187 -0.69 16.63 12.00
CA LYS A 187 -0.86 18.08 11.83
C LYS A 187 -1.30 18.42 10.40
N LEU A 188 -0.66 17.81 9.40
CA LEU A 188 -0.99 18.02 7.99
C LEU A 188 -2.41 17.53 7.66
N LEU A 189 -2.75 16.30 8.10
CA LEU A 189 -4.04 15.67 7.83
C LEU A 189 -5.21 16.40 8.50
N ARG A 190 -5.02 16.92 9.72
CA ARG A 190 -6.09 17.52 10.53
C ARG A 190 -6.89 18.60 9.79
N HIS A 191 -6.21 19.40 8.97
CA HIS A 191 -6.80 20.52 8.25
C HIS A 191 -7.38 20.15 6.88
N HIS A 192 -7.10 18.95 6.38
CA HIS A 192 -7.62 18.51 5.09
C HIS A 192 -9.09 18.08 5.26
N PRO A 193 -10.04 18.52 4.42
CA PRO A 193 -11.47 18.33 4.64
C PRO A 193 -11.92 16.87 4.51
N ASN A 194 -11.50 16.18 3.45
CA ASN A 194 -11.96 14.83 3.09
C ASN A 194 -10.76 13.87 3.13
N ILE A 195 -10.61 13.14 4.23
CA ILE A 195 -9.40 12.34 4.46
C ILE A 195 -9.71 10.91 4.06
N HIS A 196 -8.93 10.35 3.15
CA HIS A 196 -9.01 8.95 2.73
C HIS A 196 -7.71 8.20 3.10
N LEU A 197 -7.76 6.86 3.16
CA LEU A 197 -6.61 5.98 3.40
C LEU A 197 -5.43 6.25 2.44
N ASN A 198 -5.70 6.66 1.21
CA ASN A 198 -4.68 7.01 0.22
C ASN A 198 -3.77 8.16 0.65
N HIS A 199 -4.21 9.06 1.55
CA HIS A 199 -3.31 10.06 2.12
C HIS A 199 -2.25 9.44 3.04
N LEU A 200 -2.62 8.42 3.82
CA LEU A 200 -1.65 7.70 4.65
C LEU A 200 -0.66 6.92 3.78
N ARG A 201 -1.14 6.28 2.71
CA ARG A 201 -0.31 5.62 1.70
C ARG A 201 0.66 6.60 1.02
N LEU A 202 0.19 7.79 0.67
CA LEU A 202 1.05 8.86 0.13
C LEU A 202 2.11 9.28 1.15
N LEU A 203 1.71 9.62 2.38
CA LEU A 203 2.63 10.11 3.42
C LEU A 203 3.73 9.10 3.77
N ARG A 204 3.40 7.81 3.74
CA ARG A 204 4.36 6.72 3.96
C ARG A 204 5.45 6.71 2.88
N LEU A 205 5.08 6.94 1.62
CA LEU A 205 5.97 6.81 0.47
C LEU A 205 6.65 8.13 0.08
N HIS A 206 6.09 9.26 0.52
CA HIS A 206 6.48 10.56 0.00
C HIS A 206 7.78 11.07 0.64
N PRO A 207 8.76 11.53 -0.17
CA PRO A 207 10.00 12.09 0.34
C PRO A 207 9.77 13.43 1.05
N GLN A 208 10.61 13.80 2.02
CA GLN A 208 10.58 15.16 2.55
C GLN A 208 11.02 16.18 1.48
N PRO A 209 10.53 17.44 1.54
CA PRO A 209 9.63 17.98 2.56
C PRO A 209 8.13 17.81 2.23
N LEU A 210 7.30 17.90 3.28
CA LEU A 210 5.84 17.92 3.15
C LEU A 210 5.32 19.35 2.94
N TRP A 211 4.22 19.49 2.20
CA TRP A 211 3.46 20.74 2.12
C TRP A 211 1.95 20.46 2.07
N PRO A 212 1.09 21.40 2.49
CA PRO A 212 -0.37 21.17 2.56
C PRO A 212 -1.01 20.74 1.24
N GLY A 213 -0.61 21.36 0.12
CA GLY A 213 -1.16 21.05 -1.21
C GLY A 213 -0.85 19.64 -1.71
N MET A 214 0.12 18.94 -1.11
CA MET A 214 0.46 17.56 -1.43
C MET A 214 -0.70 16.60 -1.19
N LEU A 215 -1.52 16.85 -0.15
CA LEU A 215 -2.67 16.01 0.15
C LEU A 215 -3.73 16.09 -0.97
N SER A 216 -3.81 17.22 -1.67
CA SER A 216 -4.72 17.40 -2.82
C SER A 216 -4.27 16.68 -4.10
N LEU A 217 -3.12 16.00 -4.07
CA LEU A 217 -2.63 15.23 -5.22
C LEU A 217 -3.27 13.84 -5.33
N VAL A 218 -3.92 13.37 -4.26
CA VAL A 218 -4.58 12.07 -4.19
C VAL A 218 -6.03 12.22 -3.73
N ASP A 219 -6.84 11.25 -4.10
CA ASP A 219 -8.23 11.10 -3.67
C ASP A 219 -8.50 9.62 -3.30
N SER A 220 -9.75 9.28 -2.98
CA SER A 220 -10.15 7.91 -2.64
C SER A 220 -10.02 6.91 -3.80
N HIS A 221 -9.94 7.38 -5.04
CA HIS A 221 -9.86 6.54 -6.25
C HIS A 221 -8.44 6.38 -6.79
N SER A 222 -7.49 7.16 -6.25
CA SER A 222 -6.08 7.10 -6.64
C SER A 222 -5.51 5.70 -6.44
N SER A 223 -4.92 5.15 -7.49
CA SER A 223 -4.28 3.83 -7.47
C SER A 223 -2.88 3.90 -6.85
N ALA A 224 -2.31 2.74 -6.54
CA ALA A 224 -0.91 2.66 -6.13
C ALA A 224 0.06 3.21 -7.20
N LEU A 225 -0.30 3.13 -8.49
CA LEU A 225 0.48 3.69 -9.59
C LEU A 225 0.46 5.22 -9.58
N ASP A 226 -0.68 5.83 -9.27
CA ASP A 226 -0.82 7.29 -9.17
C ASP A 226 0.00 7.83 -8.00
N ILE A 227 -0.09 7.20 -6.83
CA ILE A 227 0.71 7.55 -5.65
C ILE A 227 2.20 7.41 -5.95
N GLY A 228 2.60 6.31 -6.60
CA GLY A 228 3.97 6.10 -7.04
C GLY A 228 4.44 7.16 -8.03
N TRP A 229 3.61 7.56 -8.98
CA TRP A 229 3.91 8.65 -9.91
C TRP A 229 4.11 9.99 -9.18
N ILE A 230 3.24 10.34 -8.24
CA ILE A 230 3.37 11.58 -7.45
C ILE A 230 4.70 11.61 -6.70
N CYS A 231 5.04 10.55 -5.98
CA CYS A 231 6.28 10.49 -5.19
C CYS A 231 7.52 10.65 -6.09
N ARG A 232 7.53 10.01 -7.26
CA ARG A 232 8.60 10.16 -8.25
C ARG A 232 8.67 11.60 -8.79
N MET A 233 7.56 12.14 -9.27
CA MET A 233 7.50 13.48 -9.84
C MET A 233 7.96 14.56 -8.85
N THR A 234 7.58 14.43 -7.57
CA THR A 234 8.06 15.32 -6.51
C THR A 234 9.56 15.19 -6.33
N ARG A 235 10.10 13.96 -6.25
CA ARG A 235 11.54 13.73 -6.09
C ARG A 235 12.34 14.31 -7.25
N ASP A 236 11.92 14.04 -8.49
CA ASP A 236 12.61 14.52 -9.69
C ASP A 236 12.55 16.05 -9.78
N THR A 237 11.41 16.64 -9.37
CA THR A 237 11.24 18.09 -9.24
C THR A 237 12.22 18.67 -8.22
N LEU A 238 12.37 18.04 -7.05
CA LEU A 238 13.33 18.47 -6.02
C LEU A 238 14.78 18.32 -6.48
N ALA A 239 15.11 17.28 -7.23
CA ALA A 239 16.45 17.08 -7.77
C ALA A 239 16.85 18.25 -8.68
N MET A 240 15.96 18.66 -9.59
CA MET A 240 16.20 19.80 -10.49
C MET A 240 16.29 21.16 -9.77
N THR A 241 15.78 21.27 -8.54
CA THR A 241 15.88 22.49 -7.72
C THR A 241 16.95 22.41 -6.63
N ASN A 242 17.83 21.38 -6.68
CA ASN A 242 18.85 21.11 -5.68
C ASN A 242 18.27 21.06 -4.25
N GLY A 243 17.10 20.42 -4.10
CA GLY A 243 16.39 20.27 -2.83
C GLY A 243 15.54 21.47 -2.42
N ASN A 244 15.52 22.57 -3.18
CA ASN A 244 14.65 23.71 -2.87
C ASN A 244 13.18 23.35 -3.13
N ALA A 245 12.42 23.18 -2.05
CA ALA A 245 11.01 22.83 -2.11
C ALA A 245 10.04 24.03 -2.20
N GLN A 246 10.54 25.27 -2.19
CA GLN A 246 9.69 26.45 -2.33
C GLN A 246 8.75 26.39 -3.55
N PRO A 247 9.17 25.90 -4.73
CA PRO A 247 8.26 25.78 -5.88
C PRO A 247 7.10 24.81 -5.64
N LEU A 248 7.30 23.75 -4.85
CA LEU A 248 6.26 22.76 -4.53
C LEU A 248 5.19 23.32 -3.58
N SER A 249 5.52 24.33 -2.76
CA SER A 249 4.57 24.90 -1.79
C SER A 249 3.25 25.40 -2.41
N ARG A 250 3.26 25.72 -3.72
CA ARG A 250 2.09 26.20 -4.48
C ARG A 250 1.39 25.10 -5.26
N VAL A 251 1.92 23.88 -5.28
CA VAL A 251 1.37 22.74 -6.02
C VAL A 251 0.24 22.11 -5.21
N ASN A 252 -0.94 22.06 -5.79
CA ASN A 252 -2.17 21.53 -5.17
C ASN A 252 -2.98 20.62 -6.10
N SER A 253 -2.40 20.21 -7.24
CA SER A 253 -3.02 19.29 -8.19
C SER A 253 -1.95 18.57 -9.01
N GLN A 254 -2.27 17.37 -9.52
CA GLN A 254 -1.36 16.62 -10.38
C GLN A 254 -0.97 17.39 -11.65
N PRO A 255 -1.89 18.09 -12.36
CA PRO A 255 -1.51 18.93 -13.49
C PRO A 255 -0.54 20.06 -13.11
N ALA A 256 -0.71 20.69 -11.94
CA ALA A 256 0.22 21.72 -11.48
C ALA A 256 1.62 21.15 -11.19
N LEU A 257 1.70 19.94 -10.60
CA LEU A 257 2.96 19.23 -10.41
C LEU A 257 3.65 18.94 -11.74
N GLN A 258 2.91 18.42 -12.72
CA GLN A 258 3.42 18.15 -14.07
C GLN A 258 3.93 19.42 -14.76
N GLN A 259 3.16 20.52 -14.70
CA GLN A 259 3.55 21.79 -15.31
C GLN A 259 4.82 22.38 -14.67
N LEU A 260 4.92 22.31 -13.34
CA LEU A 260 6.12 22.71 -12.61
C LEU A 260 7.32 21.88 -13.06
N HIS A 261 7.17 20.56 -13.06
CA HIS A 261 8.20 19.63 -13.50
C HIS A 261 8.66 19.93 -14.94
N ASP A 262 7.74 20.06 -15.90
CA ASP A 262 8.07 20.30 -17.30
C ASP A 262 8.74 21.64 -17.55
N ARG A 263 8.38 22.66 -16.76
CA ARG A 263 9.09 23.94 -16.76
C ARG A 263 10.53 23.76 -16.27
N LEU A 264 10.73 23.08 -15.15
CA LEU A 264 12.07 22.83 -14.59
C LEU A 264 12.93 21.95 -15.51
N VAL A 265 12.36 20.95 -16.19
CA VAL A 265 13.09 20.15 -17.20
C VAL A 265 13.60 21.05 -18.32
N ARG A 266 12.82 22.02 -18.79
CA ARG A 266 13.26 22.96 -19.84
C ARG A 266 14.35 23.90 -19.33
N GLU A 267 14.19 24.44 -18.13
CA GLU A 267 15.18 25.33 -17.50
C GLU A 267 16.50 24.58 -17.27
N PHE A 268 16.45 23.40 -16.64
CA PHE A 268 17.61 22.56 -16.35
C PHE A 268 18.40 22.20 -17.61
N ASN A 269 17.70 21.76 -18.67
CA ASN A 269 18.34 21.34 -19.92
C ASN A 269 18.84 22.50 -20.81
N SER A 270 18.57 23.76 -20.45
CA SER A 270 18.99 24.94 -21.23
C SER A 270 20.40 25.44 -20.93
N GLY A 271 21.03 24.96 -19.86
CA GLY A 271 22.34 25.40 -19.39
C GLY A 271 23.53 24.92 -20.25
N VAL A 272 24.71 25.50 -19.98
CA VAL A 272 25.99 25.06 -20.56
C VAL A 272 26.42 23.75 -19.88
N ARG A 273 26.22 22.63 -20.59
CA ARG A 273 26.40 21.27 -20.04
C ARG A 273 27.85 20.97 -19.63
N GLU A 274 28.83 21.53 -20.33
CA GLU A 274 30.25 21.30 -20.04
C GLU A 274 30.64 21.85 -18.65
N ASP A 275 30.15 23.04 -18.31
CA ASP A 275 30.41 23.64 -17.00
C ASP A 275 29.65 22.91 -15.90
N GLN A 276 28.41 22.49 -16.16
CA GLN A 276 27.66 21.63 -15.24
C GLN A 276 28.37 20.30 -15.01
N ALA A 277 28.89 19.64 -16.05
CA ALA A 277 29.62 18.39 -15.93
C ALA A 277 30.89 18.54 -15.07
N LYS A 278 31.60 19.67 -15.19
CA LYS A 278 32.75 20.00 -14.31
C LYS A 278 32.32 20.18 -12.86
N ILE A 279 31.19 20.86 -12.61
CA ILE A 279 30.63 21.01 -11.26
C ILE A 279 30.26 19.65 -10.67
N LEU A 280 29.62 18.77 -11.45
CA LEU A 280 29.27 17.41 -11.02
C LEU A 280 30.52 16.57 -10.71
N LEU A 281 31.55 16.65 -11.55
CA LEU A 281 32.84 15.99 -11.31
C LEU A 281 33.49 16.46 -10.00
N GLN A 282 33.43 17.76 -9.70
CA GLN A 282 33.95 18.32 -8.45
C GLN A 282 33.11 17.90 -7.23
N LYS A 283 31.78 17.86 -7.39
CA LYS A 283 30.83 17.55 -6.32
C LYS A 283 30.84 16.06 -5.93
N HIS A 284 30.87 15.17 -6.93
CA HIS A 284 30.63 13.73 -6.76
C HIS A 284 31.84 12.86 -7.09
N GLY A 285 32.87 13.42 -7.71
CA GLY A 285 34.01 12.66 -8.21
C GLY A 285 33.74 11.98 -9.56
N LYS A 286 34.47 10.90 -9.84
CA LYS A 286 34.38 10.17 -11.12
C LYS A 286 33.00 9.52 -11.27
N TYR A 287 32.52 9.47 -12.51
CA TYR A 287 31.30 8.73 -12.83
C TYR A 287 31.50 7.23 -12.52
N PRO A 288 30.55 6.56 -11.85
CA PRO A 288 30.69 5.17 -11.44
C PRO A 288 30.65 4.21 -12.62
N SER A 289 31.31 3.06 -12.48
CA SER A 289 31.33 2.02 -13.51
C SER A 289 29.98 1.29 -13.60
N PRO A 290 29.45 1.04 -14.80
CA PRO A 290 28.17 0.38 -14.99
C PRO A 290 28.20 -1.09 -14.50
N PRO A 291 27.15 -1.58 -13.83
CA PRO A 291 27.14 -2.92 -13.24
C PRO A 291 26.78 -4.03 -14.22
N VAL A 292 26.03 -3.69 -15.29
CA VAL A 292 25.55 -4.63 -16.32
C VAL A 292 26.29 -4.32 -17.63
N PRO A 293 26.83 -5.31 -18.35
CA PRO A 293 27.56 -5.12 -19.58
C PRO A 293 26.63 -4.61 -20.70
N THR A 294 27.26 -3.98 -21.67
CA THR A 294 26.62 -3.55 -22.92
C THR A 294 25.97 -4.72 -23.65
N LEU A 295 24.82 -4.47 -24.26
CA LEU A 295 24.22 -5.34 -25.28
C LEU A 295 24.13 -4.55 -26.57
N ASP A 296 24.19 -5.19 -27.73
CA ASP A 296 23.99 -4.49 -29.02
C ASP A 296 22.70 -3.65 -28.98
N GLY A 297 22.87 -2.33 -29.07
CA GLY A 297 21.78 -1.36 -28.99
C GLY A 297 21.41 -0.88 -27.57
N ILE A 298 22.11 -1.30 -26.51
CA ILE A 298 22.01 -0.81 -25.14
C ILE A 298 23.41 -0.49 -24.59
N GLU A 299 23.70 0.78 -24.41
CA GLU A 299 25.00 1.30 -23.98
C GLU A 299 24.89 2.04 -22.64
N PRO A 300 25.81 1.85 -21.69
CA PRO A 300 25.82 2.63 -20.46
C PRO A 300 26.18 4.09 -20.75
N ILE A 301 25.57 4.99 -19.98
CA ILE A 301 26.09 6.35 -19.81
C ILE A 301 27.31 6.23 -18.89
N THR A 302 28.43 6.81 -19.30
CA THR A 302 29.73 6.62 -18.63
C THR A 302 30.36 7.93 -18.14
N SER A 303 29.71 9.07 -18.36
CA SER A 303 30.19 10.37 -17.89
C SER A 303 29.06 11.30 -17.47
N TRP A 304 29.42 12.30 -16.63
CA TRP A 304 28.49 13.36 -16.23
C TRP A 304 27.98 14.17 -17.44
N LEU A 305 28.83 14.38 -18.44
CA LEU A 305 28.44 15.08 -19.66
C LEU A 305 27.40 14.28 -20.45
N GLU A 306 27.63 12.98 -20.65
CA GLU A 306 26.68 12.09 -21.35
C GLU A 306 25.33 12.03 -20.62
N LEU A 307 25.33 12.03 -19.27
CA LEU A 307 24.09 12.06 -18.48
C LEU A 307 23.27 13.34 -18.74
N LEU A 308 23.94 14.49 -18.77
CA LEU A 308 23.31 15.79 -19.05
C LEU A 308 22.83 15.89 -20.51
N GLU A 309 23.62 15.37 -21.45
CA GLU A 309 23.25 15.30 -22.86
C GLU A 309 22.03 14.42 -23.09
N GLU A 310 21.98 13.26 -22.44
CA GLU A 310 20.82 12.36 -22.49
C GLU A 310 19.55 13.08 -22.04
N GLY A 311 19.61 13.77 -20.89
CA GLY A 311 18.51 14.59 -20.38
C GLY A 311 18.00 15.62 -21.40
N ALA A 312 18.93 16.33 -22.05
CA ALA A 312 18.61 17.35 -23.04
C ALA A 312 18.03 16.77 -24.34
N ILE A 313 18.65 15.72 -24.90
CA ILE A 313 18.24 15.05 -26.14
C ILE A 313 16.85 14.44 -25.97
N MET A 314 16.66 13.69 -24.88
CA MET A 314 15.43 13.00 -24.57
C MET A 314 14.37 13.91 -23.94
N ARG A 315 14.72 15.14 -23.57
CA ARG A 315 13.82 16.15 -22.99
C ARG A 315 13.10 15.62 -21.74
N HIS A 316 13.87 15.05 -20.82
CA HIS A 316 13.38 14.53 -19.53
C HIS A 316 14.39 14.80 -18.40
N CYS A 317 14.00 14.46 -17.17
CA CYS A 317 14.70 14.79 -15.93
C CYS A 317 15.96 13.96 -15.62
N VAL A 318 16.35 12.96 -16.44
CA VAL A 318 17.48 12.06 -16.08
C VAL A 318 18.79 12.77 -15.75
N GLY A 319 19.04 13.95 -16.35
CA GLY A 319 20.22 14.77 -16.05
C GLY A 319 20.31 15.21 -14.58
N SER A 320 19.18 15.21 -13.86
CA SER A 320 19.11 15.53 -12.43
C SER A 320 19.35 14.34 -11.50
N TYR A 321 19.63 13.15 -12.04
CA TYR A 321 19.90 11.95 -11.23
C TYR A 321 21.36 11.89 -10.73
N ASP A 322 22.06 13.03 -10.70
CA ASP A 322 23.49 13.14 -10.39
C ASP A 322 23.85 12.44 -9.07
N ARG A 323 23.09 12.73 -8.02
CA ARG A 323 23.30 12.15 -6.69
C ARG A 323 23.08 10.64 -6.67
N GLN A 324 21.96 10.17 -7.23
CA GLN A 324 21.59 8.76 -7.22
C GLN A 324 22.58 7.91 -8.01
N VAL A 325 23.09 8.47 -9.11
CA VAL A 325 24.18 7.86 -9.88
C VAL A 325 25.45 7.83 -9.04
N ALA A 326 25.88 8.96 -8.47
CA ALA A 326 27.08 9.04 -7.65
C ALA A 326 27.09 8.05 -6.47
N GLU A 327 25.94 7.87 -5.82
CA GLU A 327 25.74 6.95 -4.70
C GLU A 327 25.62 5.47 -5.16
N GLY A 328 25.60 5.20 -6.47
CA GLY A 328 25.47 3.86 -7.03
C GLY A 328 24.06 3.26 -6.89
N GLU A 329 23.06 4.08 -6.55
CA GLU A 329 21.67 3.66 -6.40
C GLU A 329 20.99 3.40 -7.74
N VAL A 330 21.43 4.13 -8.78
CA VAL A 330 20.90 4.03 -10.13
C VAL A 330 22.00 4.09 -11.18
N PHE A 331 21.88 3.28 -12.22
CA PHE A 331 22.74 3.35 -13.40
C PHE A 331 21.91 3.60 -14.64
N ILE A 332 22.38 4.49 -15.52
CA ILE A 332 21.62 4.93 -16.69
C ILE A 332 22.24 4.36 -17.95
N TYR A 333 21.39 3.85 -18.82
CA TYR A 333 21.73 3.30 -20.12
C TYR A 333 20.92 4.01 -21.21
N ARG A 334 21.59 4.25 -22.33
CA ARG A 334 20.98 4.67 -23.58
C ARG A 334 20.70 3.42 -24.41
N MET A 335 19.46 3.26 -24.82
CA MET A 335 19.04 2.21 -25.73
C MET A 335 18.66 2.82 -27.08
N VAL A 336 19.15 2.27 -28.18
CA VAL A 336 18.88 2.72 -29.56
C VAL A 336 18.07 1.70 -30.37
N TYR A 337 18.06 0.42 -29.97
CA TYR A 337 17.31 -0.66 -30.62
C TYR A 337 16.66 -1.59 -29.58
N PRO A 338 15.45 -2.13 -29.80
CA PRO A 338 14.50 -1.87 -30.90
C PRO A 338 13.90 -0.46 -30.98
N GLU A 339 14.04 0.36 -29.93
CA GLU A 339 13.57 1.75 -29.96
C GLU A 339 14.44 2.65 -29.06
N ARG A 340 14.41 3.95 -29.32
CA ARG A 340 15.19 4.93 -28.56
C ARG A 340 14.62 5.15 -27.16
N LEU A 341 15.34 4.67 -26.14
CA LEU A 341 14.97 4.80 -24.71
C LEU A 341 16.14 5.23 -23.84
N THR A 342 15.78 5.83 -22.72
CA THR A 342 16.65 5.95 -21.55
C THR A 342 16.19 4.93 -20.53
N VAL A 343 17.09 4.04 -20.12
CA VAL A 343 16.81 2.96 -19.18
C VAL A 343 17.59 3.23 -17.89
N SER A 344 16.92 3.12 -16.75
CA SER A 344 17.57 3.15 -15.44
C SER A 344 17.54 1.76 -14.82
N LEU A 345 18.67 1.35 -14.23
CA LEU A 345 18.80 0.13 -13.44
C LEU A 345 18.94 0.49 -11.97
N ILE A 346 18.25 -0.25 -11.10
CA ILE A 346 18.29 -0.10 -9.64
C ILE A 346 18.63 -1.44 -9.01
N TYR A 347 19.32 -1.40 -7.87
CA TYR A 347 19.65 -2.61 -7.12
C TYR A 347 18.59 -2.90 -6.04
N ARG A 348 17.90 -4.05 -6.12
CA ARG A 348 16.96 -4.49 -5.08
C ARG A 348 16.94 -6.01 -4.99
N ASN A 349 16.66 -6.54 -3.80
CA ASN A 349 16.60 -7.99 -3.55
C ASN A 349 17.86 -8.73 -4.04
N ASN A 350 19.03 -8.13 -3.78
CA ASN A 350 20.34 -8.66 -4.14
C ASN A 350 20.58 -8.85 -5.66
N ARG A 351 19.84 -8.14 -6.52
CA ARG A 351 20.00 -8.17 -7.98
C ARG A 351 19.73 -6.82 -8.64
N TRP A 352 20.30 -6.60 -9.82
CA TRP A 352 19.95 -5.46 -10.67
C TRP A 352 18.59 -5.70 -11.30
N MET A 353 17.77 -4.65 -11.36
CA MET A 353 16.46 -4.69 -11.99
C MET A 353 16.21 -3.40 -12.76
N VAL A 354 15.35 -3.48 -13.77
CA VAL A 354 14.88 -2.29 -14.50
C VAL A 354 14.10 -1.38 -13.53
N GLY A 355 14.62 -0.19 -13.29
CA GLY A 355 13.94 0.87 -12.56
C GLY A 355 12.90 1.54 -13.45
N GLU A 356 13.36 2.20 -14.50
CA GLU A 356 12.52 2.87 -15.49
C GLU A 356 13.04 2.67 -16.91
N ALA A 357 12.15 2.75 -17.87
CA ALA A 357 12.51 2.92 -19.27
C ALA A 357 11.57 3.96 -19.88
N ARG A 358 12.15 5.01 -20.45
CA ARG A 358 11.40 6.17 -20.94
C ARG A 358 11.80 6.52 -22.36
N ARG A 359 10.79 6.78 -23.19
CA ARG A 359 10.94 7.47 -24.47
C ARG A 359 11.13 8.96 -24.24
N ARG A 360 11.46 9.66 -25.32
CA ARG A 360 11.55 11.13 -25.34
C ARG A 360 10.30 11.77 -24.69
N ARG A 361 10.51 12.80 -23.85
CA ARG A 361 9.48 13.47 -23.04
C ARG A 361 8.70 12.52 -22.11
N ASN A 362 9.39 11.61 -21.44
CA ASN A 362 8.82 10.66 -20.48
C ASN A 362 7.75 9.71 -21.05
N GLY A 363 7.73 9.51 -22.37
CA GLY A 363 6.79 8.58 -23.00
C GLY A 363 7.01 7.14 -22.53
N ASN A 364 5.93 6.37 -22.41
CA ASN A 364 6.03 4.96 -22.03
C ASN A 364 6.50 4.10 -23.23
N PRO A 365 7.40 3.12 -23.02
CA PRO A 365 7.73 2.10 -24.00
C PRO A 365 6.57 1.11 -24.20
N SER A 366 6.61 0.35 -25.29
CA SER A 366 5.65 -0.73 -25.49
C SER A 366 5.92 -1.93 -24.56
N PRO A 367 4.91 -2.75 -24.22
CA PRO A 367 5.10 -3.94 -23.39
C PRO A 367 6.16 -4.92 -23.93
N LYS A 368 6.23 -5.08 -25.25
CA LYS A 368 7.23 -5.94 -25.92
C LYS A 368 8.66 -5.45 -25.67
N VAL A 369 8.86 -4.14 -25.68
CA VAL A 369 10.18 -3.54 -25.44
C VAL A 369 10.56 -3.60 -23.96
N MET A 370 9.59 -3.41 -23.05
CA MET A 370 9.84 -3.63 -21.63
C MET A 370 10.29 -5.06 -21.32
N GLU A 371 9.67 -6.04 -21.96
CA GLU A 371 10.06 -7.45 -21.83
C GLU A 371 11.47 -7.70 -22.37
N PHE A 372 11.84 -7.08 -23.50
CA PHE A 372 13.20 -7.16 -24.03
C PHE A 372 14.25 -6.63 -23.04
N ILE A 373 13.98 -5.47 -22.42
CA ILE A 373 14.89 -4.87 -21.43
C ILE A 373 15.01 -5.75 -20.19
N ARG A 374 13.89 -6.29 -19.68
CA ARG A 374 13.91 -7.19 -18.50
C ARG A 374 14.79 -8.42 -18.74
N ARG A 375 14.64 -9.06 -19.90
CA ARG A 375 15.46 -10.23 -20.27
C ARG A 375 16.94 -9.90 -20.43
N TRP A 376 17.29 -8.67 -20.78
CA TRP A 376 18.69 -8.24 -20.81
C TRP A 376 19.26 -8.15 -19.40
N VAL A 377 18.52 -7.54 -18.46
CA VAL A 377 18.99 -7.38 -17.07
C VAL A 377 19.03 -8.71 -16.31
N GLU A 378 18.14 -9.65 -16.60
CA GLU A 378 18.08 -10.97 -15.93
C GLU A 378 19.13 -11.98 -16.42
N ARG A 379 19.95 -11.64 -17.43
CA ARG A 379 21.02 -12.52 -17.95
C ARG A 379 22.30 -12.47 -17.11
N ASP A 380 22.42 -11.49 -16.22
CA ASP A 380 23.43 -11.41 -15.14
C ASP A 380 22.79 -11.67 -13.78
#